data_AF-A0A8G1VN49-F1
#
_entry.id   AF-A0A8G1VN49-F1
#
_cell.length_a   1.000
_cell.length_b   1.000
_cell.length_c   1.000
_cell.angle_alpha   90.00
_cell.angle_beta   90.00
_cell.angle_gamma   90.00
#
_symmetry.space_group_name_H-M   'P 1'
#
loop_
_entity.id
_entity.type
_entity.pdbx_description
1 polymer ?
#
loop_
_entity_poly.entity_id
_entity_poly.type
_entity_poly.pdbx_seq_one_letter_code
_entity_poly.pdbx_strand_id
1 'polypeptide(L)'
;MADALSVASSLIALATFAFEASKSLYALVEGFKNTQRTVRELRYELESLTQVLGTLISAVMDNEAELASLKLPLLRCGKICSEFREIIRKCVAHSNGQRTSFRDWAKLQYMGGNINDLKTTLAGYKATISIALGGATFRQATVASAVIDQYKTMIEEATSDLQEHLQNIEERLQSLDQHGDPVQRSDTFHLQDIREEKESTEQCLTICTHVAQVIAHFQQQLPQFHSKGENISIQFGSGNDDISGQSQNLTSAMLTDFGARVSSNSEALQARLMELTNRLRQMSEQGIMYKDPTNLNLIKEERESIIQCLNVCSEASDLAHRARTNIFEDVTSSDESHQLVVSTIGDLISAKHIITGSKSAQWLGQMSDTSLQQLSRDFRGQVGIGEEPPSRAEKNEFNTRYGSGQLLGEDSPRRRTSPSDKR
;
A
#
# COMPACT_ATOMS: atom_id res chain seq x y z
N MET A 1 -24.46 31.80 -12.53
CA MET A 1 -24.55 30.39 -12.11
C MET A 1 -23.23 29.76 -12.50
N ALA A 2 -22.28 29.78 -11.58
CA ALA A 2 -20.89 29.38 -11.83
C ALA A 2 -20.71 27.87 -11.62
N ASP A 3 -19.82 27.31 -12.42
CA ASP A 3 -19.41 25.92 -12.60
C ASP A 3 -19.60 24.96 -11.41
N ALA A 4 -20.53 24.01 -11.58
CA ALA A 4 -20.53 22.73 -10.86
C ALA A 4 -19.60 21.69 -11.52
N LEU A 5 -19.02 22.00 -12.68
CA LEU A 5 -18.05 21.15 -13.40
C LEU A 5 -16.60 21.35 -12.92
N SER A 6 -16.29 22.48 -12.29
CA SER A 6 -14.93 22.78 -11.80
C SER A 6 -14.57 22.05 -10.49
N VAL A 7 -15.55 21.58 -9.72
CA VAL A 7 -15.33 20.81 -8.47
C VAL A 7 -15.11 19.33 -8.76
N ALA A 8 -15.49 18.85 -9.95
CA ALA A 8 -15.33 17.47 -10.39
C ALA A 8 -13.93 17.14 -10.95
N SER A 9 -12.98 18.08 -10.97
CA SER A 9 -11.65 17.89 -11.59
C SER A 9 -10.52 17.47 -10.62
N SER A 10 -10.77 17.53 -9.31
CA SER A 10 -9.77 17.13 -8.31
C SER A 10 -9.74 15.61 -8.17
N LEU A 11 -8.54 15.07 -7.98
CA LEU A 11 -8.36 13.61 -7.87
C LEU A 11 -9.12 13.05 -6.66
N ILE A 12 -9.10 13.78 -5.54
CA ILE A 12 -9.81 13.40 -4.31
C ILE A 12 -11.33 13.34 -4.49
N ALA A 13 -11.91 14.28 -5.24
CA ALA A 13 -13.34 14.28 -5.55
C ALA A 13 -13.71 13.08 -6.41
N LEU A 14 -12.89 12.74 -7.41
CA LEU A 14 -13.11 11.58 -8.27
C LEU A 14 -12.96 10.26 -7.52
N ALA A 15 -11.94 10.14 -6.64
CA ALA A 15 -11.76 8.98 -5.78
C ALA A 15 -12.95 8.78 -4.82
N THR A 16 -13.43 9.88 -4.22
CA THR A 16 -14.58 9.87 -3.31
C THR A 16 -15.87 9.53 -4.06
N PHE A 17 -16.07 10.07 -5.26
CA PHE A 17 -17.20 9.72 -6.13
C PHE A 17 -17.20 8.22 -6.46
N ALA A 18 -16.07 7.68 -6.91
CA ALA A 18 -15.93 6.26 -7.22
C ALA A 18 -16.20 5.38 -5.99
N PHE A 19 -15.67 5.76 -4.83
CA PHE A 19 -15.87 5.05 -3.56
C PHE A 19 -17.34 5.01 -3.15
N GLU A 20 -18.05 6.14 -3.16
CA GLU A 20 -19.46 6.18 -2.80
C GLU A 20 -20.33 5.44 -3.81
N ALA A 21 -20.01 5.52 -5.10
CA ALA A 21 -20.70 4.78 -6.14
C ALA A 21 -20.51 3.25 -5.99
N SER A 22 -19.28 2.79 -5.77
CA SER A 22 -18.97 1.36 -5.58
C SER A 22 -19.62 0.80 -4.32
N LYS A 23 -19.56 1.55 -3.22
CA LYS A 23 -20.19 1.20 -1.94
C LYS A 23 -21.71 1.12 -2.05
N SER A 24 -22.32 2.07 -2.77
CA SER A 24 -23.76 2.07 -3.00
C SER A 24 -24.21 0.89 -3.86
N LEU A 25 -23.42 0.52 -4.87
CA LEU A 25 -23.67 -0.67 -5.68
C LEU A 25 -23.48 -1.95 -4.85
N TYR A 26 -22.42 -2.05 -4.03
CA TYR A 26 -22.20 -3.15 -3.10
C TYR A 26 -23.40 -3.37 -2.19
N ALA A 27 -23.89 -2.32 -1.52
CA ALA A 27 -25.01 -2.40 -0.60
C ALA A 27 -26.31 -2.87 -1.30
N LEU A 28 -26.52 -2.40 -2.54
CA LEU A 28 -27.64 -2.86 -3.36
C LEU A 28 -27.51 -4.36 -3.68
N VAL A 29 -26.33 -4.81 -4.13
CA VAL A 29 -26.06 -6.21 -4.47
C VAL A 29 -26.16 -7.13 -3.23
N GLU A 30 -25.64 -6.70 -2.08
CA GLU A 30 -25.68 -7.42 -0.81
C GLU A 30 -27.10 -7.57 -0.26
N GLY A 31 -27.96 -6.55 -0.45
CA GLY A 31 -29.37 -6.60 -0.08
C GLY A 31 -30.13 -7.76 -0.72
N PHE A 32 -29.62 -8.31 -1.82
CA PHE A 32 -30.17 -9.52 -2.42
C PHE A 32 -29.48 -10.78 -1.89
N LYS A 33 -30.18 -11.53 -1.02
CA LYS A 33 -29.75 -12.86 -0.55
C LYS A 33 -29.70 -13.86 -1.71
N ASN A 34 -28.55 -13.97 -2.40
CA ASN A 34 -28.41 -14.78 -3.60
C ASN A 34 -27.36 -15.90 -3.49
N THR A 35 -27.69 -17.06 -4.05
CA THR A 35 -26.84 -18.25 -4.15
C THR A 35 -26.14 -18.42 -5.50
N GLN A 36 -26.35 -17.54 -6.48
CA GLN A 36 -25.64 -17.58 -7.76
C GLN A 36 -24.18 -17.15 -7.59
N ARG A 37 -23.27 -17.96 -8.15
CA ARG A 37 -21.82 -17.74 -8.05
C ARG A 37 -21.38 -16.38 -8.60
N THR A 38 -21.85 -16.00 -9.79
CA THR A 38 -21.46 -14.74 -10.47
C THR A 38 -21.78 -13.50 -9.66
N VAL A 39 -22.90 -13.48 -8.94
CA VAL A 39 -23.28 -12.34 -8.08
C VAL A 39 -22.44 -12.30 -6.80
N ARG A 40 -22.09 -13.46 -6.23
CA ARG A 40 -21.14 -13.49 -5.10
C ARG A 40 -19.77 -13.00 -5.52
N GLU A 41 -19.29 -13.40 -6.68
CA GLU A 41 -18.01 -12.93 -7.23
C GLU A 41 -18.03 -11.42 -7.48
N LEU A 42 -19.09 -10.88 -8.08
CA LEU A 42 -19.25 -9.43 -8.21
C LEU A 42 -19.25 -8.72 -6.85
N ARG A 43 -19.90 -9.30 -5.83
CA ARG A 43 -19.90 -8.73 -4.48
C ARG A 43 -18.49 -8.68 -3.87
N TYR A 44 -17.72 -9.76 -3.97
CA TYR A 44 -16.33 -9.77 -3.52
C TYR A 44 -15.47 -8.76 -4.26
N GLU A 45 -15.70 -8.62 -5.57
CA GLU A 45 -14.98 -7.66 -6.40
C GLU A 45 -15.29 -6.21 -5.99
N LEU A 46 -16.58 -5.89 -5.75
CA LEU A 46 -17.02 -4.57 -5.28
C LEU A 46 -16.50 -4.25 -3.87
N GLU A 47 -16.46 -5.23 -2.98
CA GLU A 47 -15.89 -5.08 -1.64
C GLU A 47 -14.40 -4.75 -1.73
N SER A 48 -13.66 -5.52 -2.51
CA SER A 48 -12.23 -5.32 -2.75
C SER A 48 -11.93 -3.97 -3.42
N LEU A 49 -12.73 -3.58 -4.43
CA LEU A 49 -12.64 -2.27 -5.07
C LEU A 49 -12.91 -1.13 -4.08
N THR A 50 -13.92 -1.25 -3.23
CA THR A 50 -14.26 -0.24 -2.22
C THR A 50 -13.13 -0.08 -1.20
N GLN A 51 -12.48 -1.17 -0.80
CA GLN A 51 -11.30 -1.12 0.07
C GLN A 51 -10.14 -0.37 -0.58
N VAL A 52 -9.80 -0.71 -1.84
CA VAL A 52 -8.71 -0.06 -2.59
C VAL A 52 -9.00 1.44 -2.79
N LEU A 53 -10.24 1.81 -3.10
CA LEU A 53 -10.66 3.21 -3.21
C LEU A 53 -10.58 3.96 -1.87
N GLY A 54 -10.90 3.29 -0.75
CA GLY A 54 -10.72 3.86 0.58
C GLY A 54 -9.25 4.16 0.90
N THR A 55 -8.36 3.22 0.58
CA THR A 55 -6.90 3.43 0.69
C THR A 55 -6.42 4.57 -0.20
N LEU A 56 -6.96 4.67 -1.42
CA LEU A 56 -6.63 5.74 -2.35
C LEU A 56 -6.97 7.12 -1.80
N ILE A 57 -8.15 7.30 -1.20
CA ILE A 57 -8.56 8.59 -0.62
C ILE A 57 -7.55 9.08 0.43
N SER A 58 -7.05 8.18 1.27
CA SER A 58 -6.01 8.50 2.25
C SER A 58 -4.68 8.86 1.59
N ALA A 59 -4.27 8.14 0.55
CA ALA A 59 -2.98 8.33 -0.11
C ALA A 59 -2.90 9.59 -1.00
N VAL A 60 -4.04 10.05 -1.55
CA VAL A 60 -4.10 11.22 -2.44
C VAL A 60 -3.62 12.49 -1.75
N MET A 61 -3.77 12.61 -0.43
CA MET A 61 -3.32 13.78 0.32
C MET A 61 -1.80 14.01 0.20
N ASP A 62 -1.02 12.93 0.11
CA ASP A 62 0.45 12.96 0.11
C ASP A 62 1.06 12.66 -1.28
N ASN A 63 0.25 12.27 -2.26
CA ASN A 63 0.71 11.73 -3.55
C ASN A 63 -0.12 12.22 -4.76
N GLU A 64 -0.70 13.42 -4.69
CA GLU A 64 -1.64 13.88 -5.72
C GLU A 64 -1.02 13.94 -7.12
N ALA A 65 0.26 14.35 -7.24
CA ALA A 65 0.95 14.48 -8.51
C ALA A 65 1.23 13.11 -9.15
N GLU A 66 1.67 12.14 -8.35
CA GLU A 66 1.99 10.77 -8.76
C GLU A 66 0.75 9.98 -9.16
N LEU A 67 -0.40 10.32 -8.58
CA LEU A 67 -1.68 9.63 -8.81
C LEU A 67 -2.59 10.37 -9.81
N ALA A 68 -2.16 11.51 -10.35
CA ALA A 68 -2.97 12.36 -11.23
C ALA A 68 -3.48 11.63 -12.50
N SER A 69 -2.76 10.61 -12.97
CA SER A 69 -3.17 9.78 -14.11
C SER A 69 -4.42 8.94 -13.84
N LEU A 70 -4.81 8.73 -12.57
CA LEU A 70 -6.01 7.97 -12.21
C LEU A 70 -7.33 8.74 -12.42
N LYS A 71 -7.28 10.05 -12.74
CA LYS A 71 -8.51 10.86 -12.86
C LYS A 71 -9.54 10.24 -13.80
N LEU A 72 -9.13 9.87 -15.02
CA LEU A 72 -10.03 9.26 -15.99
C LEU A 72 -10.53 7.86 -15.54
N PRO A 73 -9.65 6.92 -15.12
CA PRO A 73 -10.07 5.65 -14.54
C PRO A 73 -11.07 5.77 -13.39
N LEU A 74 -10.87 6.70 -12.47
CA LEU A 74 -11.76 6.89 -11.32
C LEU A 74 -13.12 7.43 -11.73
N LEU A 75 -13.15 8.40 -12.65
CA LEU A 75 -14.38 8.94 -13.19
C LEU A 75 -15.23 7.84 -13.83
N ARG A 76 -14.61 6.99 -14.66
CA ARG A 76 -15.31 5.89 -15.34
C ARG A 76 -15.72 4.78 -14.39
N CYS A 77 -14.86 4.39 -13.45
CA CYS A 77 -15.18 3.43 -12.40
C CYS A 77 -16.46 3.86 -11.63
N GLY A 78 -16.53 5.13 -11.21
CA GLY A 78 -17.69 5.66 -10.50
C GLY A 78 -18.96 5.76 -11.36
N LYS A 79 -18.83 6.14 -12.64
CA LYS A 79 -19.95 6.16 -13.60
C LYS A 79 -20.54 4.76 -13.79
N ILE A 80 -19.70 3.77 -14.10
CA ILE A 80 -20.12 2.37 -14.30
C ILE A 80 -20.83 1.83 -13.06
N CYS A 81 -20.27 2.06 -11.87
CA CYS A 81 -20.91 1.63 -10.62
C CYS A 81 -22.29 2.28 -10.43
N SER A 82 -22.42 3.57 -10.76
CA SER A 82 -23.68 4.32 -10.63
C SER A 82 -24.73 3.86 -11.66
N GLU A 83 -24.33 3.71 -12.91
CA GLU A 83 -25.21 3.30 -14.00
C GLU A 83 -25.74 1.88 -13.80
N PHE A 84 -24.86 0.95 -13.43
CA PHE A 84 -25.27 -0.42 -13.16
C PHE A 84 -26.20 -0.52 -11.95
N ARG A 85 -25.97 0.30 -10.93
CA ARG A 85 -26.89 0.42 -9.78
C ARG A 85 -28.27 0.90 -10.21
N GLU A 86 -28.35 1.88 -11.12
CA GLU A 86 -29.65 2.33 -11.65
C GLU A 86 -30.34 1.28 -12.52
N ILE A 87 -29.59 0.50 -13.30
CA ILE A 87 -30.11 -0.64 -14.06
C ILE A 87 -30.75 -1.67 -13.11
N ILE A 88 -30.06 -2.05 -12.04
CA ILE A 88 -30.60 -2.97 -11.03
C ILE A 88 -31.88 -2.38 -10.41
N ARG A 89 -31.87 -1.10 -10.01
CA ARG A 89 -33.05 -0.45 -9.40
C ARG A 89 -34.27 -0.42 -10.32
N LYS A 90 -34.08 -0.07 -11.60
CA LYS A 90 -35.16 -0.04 -12.59
C LYS A 90 -35.80 -1.42 -12.74
N CYS A 91 -35.01 -2.48 -12.76
CA CYS A 91 -35.53 -3.84 -12.86
C CYS A 91 -36.31 -4.28 -11.61
N VAL A 92 -35.93 -3.80 -10.43
CA VAL A 92 -36.66 -4.07 -9.18
C VAL A 92 -37.95 -3.24 -9.08
N ALA A 93 -37.95 -1.98 -9.53
CA ALA A 93 -39.08 -1.06 -9.41
C ALA A 93 -40.32 -1.44 -10.25
N HIS A 94 -40.13 -2.11 -11.40
CA HIS A 94 -41.25 -2.56 -12.24
C HIS A 94 -41.93 -3.86 -11.73
N SER A 95 -41.46 -4.39 -10.59
CA SER A 95 -41.99 -5.62 -9.99
C SER A 95 -43.04 -5.29 -8.93
N ASN A 96 -44.33 -5.48 -9.25
CA ASN A 96 -45.42 -5.34 -8.28
C ASN A 96 -45.30 -6.37 -7.14
N GLY A 97 -44.54 -6.04 -6.09
CA GLY A 97 -44.69 -6.48 -4.70
C GLY A 97 -44.57 -7.97 -4.35
N GLN A 98 -44.68 -8.92 -5.27
CA GLN A 98 -44.63 -10.36 -4.98
C GLN A 98 -43.65 -11.05 -5.92
N ARG A 99 -42.46 -11.31 -5.39
CA ARG A 99 -41.37 -12.09 -5.98
C ARG A 99 -40.78 -11.47 -7.25
N THR A 100 -39.87 -10.52 -7.05
CA THR A 100 -38.82 -10.22 -8.04
C THR A 100 -38.20 -11.54 -8.49
N SER A 101 -38.32 -11.89 -9.77
CA SER A 101 -37.49 -12.92 -10.36
C SER A 101 -36.06 -12.35 -10.43
N PHE A 102 -35.36 -12.51 -9.32
CA PHE A 102 -33.95 -12.19 -9.11
C PHE A 102 -33.06 -12.76 -10.25
N ARG A 103 -33.54 -13.82 -10.92
CA ARG A 103 -32.91 -14.46 -12.09
C ARG A 103 -32.85 -13.57 -13.33
N ASP A 104 -33.68 -12.53 -13.42
CA ASP A 104 -33.80 -11.72 -14.63
C ASP A 104 -32.82 -10.55 -14.66
N TRP A 105 -32.43 -9.99 -13.50
CA TRP A 105 -31.46 -8.89 -13.51
C TRP A 105 -30.02 -9.36 -13.76
N ALA A 106 -29.65 -10.56 -13.29
CA ALA A 106 -28.33 -11.15 -13.55
C ALA A 106 -28.10 -11.47 -15.05
N LYS A 107 -29.16 -11.43 -15.87
CA LYS A 107 -29.10 -11.57 -17.34
C LYS A 107 -29.08 -10.22 -18.08
N LEU A 108 -29.13 -9.09 -17.36
CA LEU A 108 -29.13 -7.77 -17.98
C LEU A 108 -27.82 -7.51 -18.69
N GLN A 109 -27.95 -6.82 -19.82
CA GLN A 109 -26.82 -6.33 -20.58
C GLN A 109 -26.57 -4.86 -20.24
N TYR A 110 -25.33 -4.53 -19.90
CA TYR A 110 -24.81 -3.18 -19.78
C TYR A 110 -23.73 -3.01 -20.85
N MET A 111 -23.85 -1.98 -21.70
CA MET A 111 -22.97 -1.77 -22.87
C MET A 111 -22.89 -3.00 -23.81
N GLY A 112 -23.99 -3.74 -23.95
CA GLY A 112 -24.04 -5.01 -24.69
C GLY A 112 -23.39 -6.20 -23.96
N GLY A 113 -22.90 -6.01 -22.73
CA GLY A 113 -22.16 -6.98 -21.93
C GLY A 113 -22.89 -7.47 -20.69
N ASN A 114 -22.59 -8.68 -20.23
CA ASN A 114 -23.26 -9.27 -19.06
C ASN A 114 -22.53 -8.96 -17.74
N ILE A 115 -23.02 -9.51 -16.62
CA ILE A 115 -22.44 -9.30 -15.28
C ILE A 115 -20.95 -9.67 -15.18
N ASN A 116 -20.45 -10.60 -16.00
CA ASN A 116 -19.03 -10.94 -16.04
C ASN A 116 -18.21 -9.81 -16.69
N ASP A 117 -18.73 -9.14 -17.71
CA ASP A 117 -18.02 -8.04 -18.37
C ASP A 117 -17.88 -6.85 -17.40
N LEU A 118 -18.93 -6.57 -16.62
CA LEU A 118 -18.84 -5.62 -15.51
C LEU A 118 -17.78 -6.03 -14.50
N LYS A 119 -17.77 -7.31 -14.09
CA LYS A 119 -16.78 -7.82 -13.13
C LYS A 119 -15.35 -7.63 -13.66
N THR A 120 -15.10 -8.00 -14.91
CA THR A 120 -13.79 -7.82 -15.57
C THR A 120 -13.39 -6.35 -15.61
N THR A 121 -14.33 -5.47 -15.97
CA THR A 121 -14.11 -4.02 -15.99
C THR A 121 -13.72 -3.48 -14.61
N LEU A 122 -14.47 -3.84 -13.56
CA LEU A 122 -14.18 -3.42 -12.19
C LEU A 122 -12.86 -4.00 -11.65
N ALA A 123 -12.53 -5.23 -12.02
CA ALA A 123 -11.25 -5.85 -11.68
C ALA A 123 -10.07 -5.11 -12.33
N GLY A 124 -10.20 -4.70 -13.60
CA GLY A 124 -9.21 -3.88 -14.29
C GLY A 124 -8.99 -2.53 -13.59
N TYR A 125 -10.07 -1.84 -13.19
CA TYR A 125 -9.96 -0.61 -12.41
C TYR A 125 -9.30 -0.83 -11.05
N LYS A 126 -9.71 -1.86 -10.31
CA LYS A 126 -9.14 -2.21 -9.01
C LYS A 126 -7.64 -2.48 -9.10
N ALA A 127 -7.23 -3.29 -10.08
CA ALA A 127 -5.83 -3.61 -10.32
C ALA A 127 -5.04 -2.35 -10.66
N THR A 128 -5.54 -1.51 -11.57
CA THR A 128 -4.90 -0.24 -11.96
C THR A 128 -4.71 0.71 -10.77
N ILE A 129 -5.74 0.87 -9.94
CA ILE A 129 -5.66 1.73 -8.74
C ILE A 129 -4.65 1.15 -7.75
N SER A 130 -4.68 -0.17 -7.55
CA SER A 130 -3.74 -0.86 -6.67
C SER A 130 -2.31 -0.66 -7.14
N ILE A 131 -2.05 -0.82 -8.45
CA ILE A 131 -0.76 -0.63 -9.14
C ILE A 131 -0.24 0.80 -8.99
N ALA A 132 -1.11 1.79 -9.19
CA ALA A 132 -0.75 3.19 -9.01
C ALA A 132 -0.36 3.51 -7.55
N LEU A 133 -1.09 2.95 -6.58
CA LEU A 133 -0.80 3.14 -5.16
C LEU A 133 0.56 2.58 -4.73
N GLY A 134 0.89 1.35 -5.13
CA GLY A 134 2.22 0.81 -4.83
C GLY A 134 3.31 1.44 -5.66
N GLY A 135 3.02 1.89 -6.89
CA GLY A 135 3.94 2.73 -7.66
C GLY A 135 4.32 4.03 -6.95
N ALA A 136 3.35 4.73 -6.36
CA ALA A 136 3.60 5.90 -5.51
C ALA A 136 4.40 5.53 -4.25
N THR A 137 4.06 4.40 -3.62
CA THR A 137 4.78 3.89 -2.43
C THR A 137 6.24 3.58 -2.75
N PHE A 138 6.54 2.96 -3.89
CA PHE A 138 7.93 2.65 -4.30
C PHE A 138 8.78 3.90 -4.51
N ARG A 139 8.16 5.03 -4.88
CA ARG A 139 8.87 6.31 -5.00
C ARG A 139 9.28 6.89 -3.65
N GLN A 140 8.58 6.53 -2.58
CA GLN A 140 8.74 7.14 -1.26
C GLN A 140 9.42 6.23 -0.23
N ALA A 141 9.41 4.91 -0.42
CA ALA A 141 9.88 3.94 0.56
C ALA A 141 10.74 2.82 -0.04
N THR A 142 11.72 2.35 0.73
CA THR A 142 12.49 1.14 0.41
C THR A 142 11.60 -0.09 0.55
N VAL A 143 11.41 -0.84 -0.53
CA VAL A 143 10.55 -2.03 -0.54
C VAL A 143 11.38 -3.32 -0.71
N ALA A 144 10.98 -4.36 0.00
CA ALA A 144 11.59 -5.69 -0.08
C ALA A 144 11.45 -6.30 -1.48
N SER A 145 12.51 -6.95 -1.99
CA SER A 145 12.52 -7.56 -3.34
C SER A 145 11.35 -8.50 -3.61
N ALA A 146 10.92 -9.29 -2.61
CA ALA A 146 9.79 -10.21 -2.75
C ALA A 146 8.46 -9.50 -3.05
N VAL A 147 8.26 -8.30 -2.48
CA VAL A 147 7.07 -7.48 -2.77
C VAL A 147 7.16 -6.91 -4.17
N ILE A 148 8.35 -6.54 -4.64
CA ILE A 148 8.55 -6.06 -6.01
C ILE A 148 8.22 -7.14 -7.03
N ASP A 149 8.64 -8.40 -6.79
CA ASP A 149 8.35 -9.50 -7.70
C ASP A 149 6.86 -9.83 -7.75
N GLN A 150 6.16 -9.84 -6.61
CA GLN A 150 4.69 -9.96 -6.58
C GLN A 150 4.00 -8.83 -7.36
N TYR A 151 4.55 -7.62 -7.27
CA TYR A 151 4.01 -6.46 -7.95
C TYR A 151 4.18 -6.54 -9.47
N LYS A 152 5.30 -7.09 -9.95
CA LYS A 152 5.51 -7.35 -11.37
C LYS A 152 4.47 -8.34 -11.91
N THR A 153 4.25 -9.44 -11.21
CA THR A 153 3.21 -10.41 -11.59
C THR A 153 1.85 -9.73 -11.67
N MET A 154 1.49 -8.92 -10.67
CA MET A 154 0.23 -8.16 -10.69
C MET A 154 0.14 -7.21 -11.90
N ILE A 155 1.22 -6.52 -12.27
CA ILE A 155 1.25 -5.64 -13.43
C ILE A 155 1.11 -6.43 -14.73
N GLU A 156 1.81 -7.57 -14.87
CA GLU A 156 1.73 -8.44 -16.04
C GLU A 156 0.30 -8.99 -16.24
N GLU A 157 -0.29 -9.54 -15.17
CA GLU A 157 -1.67 -10.04 -15.17
C GLU A 157 -2.67 -8.91 -15.51
N ALA A 158 -2.60 -7.77 -14.82
CA ALA A 158 -3.48 -6.65 -15.07
C ALA A 158 -3.35 -6.09 -16.50
N THR A 159 -2.13 -6.05 -17.04
CA THR A 159 -1.88 -5.58 -18.42
C THR A 159 -2.50 -6.54 -19.42
N SER A 160 -2.36 -7.85 -19.22
CA SER A 160 -2.99 -8.87 -20.08
C SER A 160 -4.52 -8.75 -20.05
N ASP A 161 -5.11 -8.66 -18.86
CA ASP A 161 -6.56 -8.56 -18.68
C ASP A 161 -7.13 -7.27 -19.32
N LEU A 162 -6.43 -6.13 -19.15
CA LEU A 162 -6.83 -4.86 -19.77
C LEU A 162 -6.70 -4.88 -21.29
N GLN A 163 -5.71 -5.58 -21.85
CA GLN A 163 -5.57 -5.75 -23.30
C GLN A 163 -6.71 -6.59 -23.89
N GLU A 164 -7.08 -7.68 -23.24
CA GLU A 164 -8.24 -8.50 -23.65
C GLU A 164 -9.54 -7.69 -23.60
N HIS A 165 -9.73 -6.91 -22.52
CA HIS A 165 -10.89 -6.01 -22.38
C HIS A 165 -10.92 -4.94 -23.47
N LEU A 166 -9.78 -4.30 -23.77
CA LEU A 166 -9.67 -3.31 -24.83
C LEU A 166 -10.04 -3.90 -26.20
N GLN A 167 -9.54 -5.10 -26.51
CA GLN A 167 -9.91 -5.80 -27.75
C GLN A 167 -11.42 -6.05 -27.80
N ASN A 168 -12.03 -6.50 -26.71
CA ASN A 168 -13.48 -6.73 -26.65
C ASN A 168 -14.29 -5.44 -26.91
N ILE A 169 -13.84 -4.31 -26.35
CA ILE A 169 -14.44 -2.99 -26.58
C ILE A 169 -14.33 -2.60 -28.07
N GLU A 170 -13.17 -2.82 -28.69
CA GLU A 170 -12.94 -2.50 -30.09
C GLU A 170 -13.79 -3.34 -31.04
N GLU A 171 -13.92 -4.64 -30.77
CA GLU A 171 -14.82 -5.55 -31.51
C GLU A 171 -16.28 -5.09 -31.41
N ARG A 172 -16.73 -4.64 -30.23
CA ARG A 172 -18.07 -4.08 -30.04
C ARG A 172 -18.26 -2.79 -30.85
N LEU A 173 -17.30 -1.87 -30.83
CA LEU A 173 -17.34 -0.64 -31.63
C LEU A 173 -17.46 -0.94 -33.13
N GLN A 174 -16.68 -1.90 -33.64
CA GLN A 174 -16.73 -2.30 -35.05
C GLN A 174 -18.08 -2.94 -35.44
N SER A 175 -18.67 -3.74 -34.54
CA SER A 175 -19.96 -4.39 -34.80
C SER A 175 -21.11 -3.38 -34.94
N LEU A 176 -21.06 -2.28 -34.17
CA LEU A 176 -22.03 -1.19 -34.18
C LEU A 176 -21.91 -0.32 -35.44
N ASP A 177 -20.68 -0.10 -35.92
CA ASP A 177 -20.41 0.71 -37.12
C ASP A 177 -20.85 -0.01 -38.42
N GLN A 178 -20.89 -1.35 -38.41
CA GLN A 178 -21.34 -2.16 -39.55
C GLN A 178 -22.86 -2.28 -39.67
N HIS A 179 -23.61 -2.10 -38.57
CA HIS A 179 -25.08 -2.14 -38.57
C HIS A 179 -25.64 -0.72 -38.71
N GLY A 180 -25.53 -0.15 -39.92
CA GLY A 180 -26.02 1.20 -40.28
C GLY A 180 -27.54 1.36 -40.34
N ASP A 181 -28.28 0.90 -39.33
CA ASP A 181 -29.70 1.21 -39.15
C ASP A 181 -29.86 2.58 -38.46
N PRO A 182 -31.01 3.29 -38.60
CA PRO A 182 -31.17 4.62 -38.03
C PRO A 182 -31.08 4.54 -36.50
N VAL A 183 -29.92 4.96 -35.98
CA VAL A 183 -29.53 4.98 -34.57
C VAL A 183 -30.69 5.39 -33.69
N GLN A 184 -31.25 4.46 -32.90
CA GLN A 184 -32.22 4.85 -31.87
C GLN A 184 -31.48 5.70 -30.83
N ARG A 185 -32.18 6.65 -30.21
CA ARG A 185 -31.60 7.53 -29.17
C ARG A 185 -30.91 6.73 -28.04
N SER A 186 -31.37 5.50 -27.79
CA SER A 186 -30.78 4.50 -26.89
C SER A 186 -29.36 4.08 -27.31
N ASP A 187 -29.15 3.83 -28.60
CA ASP A 187 -27.89 3.33 -29.16
C ASP A 187 -26.81 4.42 -29.18
N THR A 188 -27.22 5.70 -29.26
CA THR A 188 -26.31 6.84 -29.14
C THR A 188 -25.69 6.97 -27.75
N PHE A 189 -26.45 6.66 -26.69
CA PHE A 189 -25.93 6.66 -25.32
C PHE A 189 -24.91 5.52 -25.12
N HIS A 190 -25.22 4.32 -25.61
CA HIS A 190 -24.31 3.18 -25.53
C HIS A 190 -22.97 3.41 -26.27
N LEU A 191 -22.98 4.10 -27.42
CA LEU A 191 -21.75 4.35 -28.17
C LEU A 191 -20.78 5.28 -27.43
N GLN A 192 -21.30 6.32 -26.79
CA GLN A 192 -20.49 7.24 -25.99
C GLN A 192 -19.88 6.51 -24.78
N ASP A 193 -20.65 5.66 -24.09
CA ASP A 193 -20.15 4.89 -22.96
C ASP A 193 -19.04 3.91 -23.37
N ILE A 194 -19.16 3.27 -24.53
CA ILE A 194 -18.14 2.36 -25.06
C ILE A 194 -16.86 3.12 -25.42
N ARG A 195 -16.97 4.33 -25.97
CA ARG A 195 -15.81 5.18 -26.27
C ARG A 195 -15.12 5.68 -25.00
N GLU A 196 -15.90 6.12 -24.02
CA GLU A 196 -15.37 6.58 -22.73
C GLU A 196 -14.68 5.43 -21.97
N GLU A 197 -15.20 4.21 -22.06
CA GLU A 197 -14.57 3.02 -21.50
C GLU A 197 -13.27 2.63 -22.23
N LYS A 198 -13.23 2.79 -23.56
CA LYS A 198 -12.01 2.61 -24.35
C LYS A 198 -10.89 3.53 -23.86
N GLU A 199 -11.16 4.83 -23.81
CA GLU A 199 -10.18 5.86 -23.42
C GLU A 199 -9.63 5.60 -22.01
N SER A 200 -10.52 5.20 -21.10
CA SER A 200 -10.15 4.86 -19.73
C SER A 200 -9.31 3.58 -19.63
N THR A 201 -9.62 2.57 -20.43
CA THR A 201 -8.82 1.32 -20.51
C THR A 201 -7.42 1.59 -21.07
N GLU A 202 -7.29 2.44 -22.09
CA GLU A 202 -5.99 2.90 -22.62
C GLU A 202 -5.18 3.67 -21.55
N GLN A 203 -5.86 4.50 -20.75
CA GLN A 203 -5.23 5.20 -19.64
C GLN A 203 -4.77 4.22 -18.53
N CYS A 204 -5.54 3.17 -18.23
CA CYS A 204 -5.14 2.11 -17.30
C CYS A 204 -3.86 1.41 -17.77
N LEU A 205 -3.76 1.05 -19.06
CA LEU A 205 -2.55 0.47 -19.66
C LEU A 205 -1.34 1.40 -19.56
N THR A 206 -1.56 2.70 -19.78
CA THR A 206 -0.51 3.72 -19.62
C THR A 206 0.01 3.79 -18.18
N ILE A 207 -0.86 3.62 -17.18
CA ILE A 207 -0.47 3.57 -15.77
C ILE A 207 0.34 2.31 -15.48
N CYS A 208 -0.12 1.14 -15.92
CA CYS A 208 0.59 -0.13 -15.72
C CYS A 208 2.02 -0.08 -16.31
N THR A 209 2.15 0.44 -17.53
CA THR A 209 3.46 0.58 -18.20
C THR A 209 4.35 1.60 -17.49
N HIS A 210 3.82 2.73 -17.05
CA HIS A 210 4.58 3.73 -16.29
C HIS A 210 5.10 3.15 -14.97
N VAL A 211 4.25 2.48 -14.18
CA VAL A 211 4.66 1.89 -12.90
C VAL A 211 5.67 0.77 -13.11
N ALA A 212 5.53 -0.05 -14.15
CA ALA A 212 6.53 -1.07 -14.51
C ALA A 212 7.91 -0.45 -14.75
N GLN A 213 7.98 0.68 -15.45
CA GLN A 213 9.23 1.41 -15.71
C GLN A 213 9.84 1.96 -14.42
N VAL A 214 9.01 2.51 -13.53
CA VAL A 214 9.44 2.98 -12.20
C VAL A 214 10.08 1.83 -11.42
N ILE A 215 9.42 0.68 -11.37
CA ILE A 215 9.94 -0.52 -10.69
C ILE A 215 11.26 -1.00 -11.32
N ALA A 216 11.33 -1.06 -12.65
CA ALA A 216 12.54 -1.47 -13.35
C ALA A 216 13.73 -0.52 -13.06
N HIS A 217 13.47 0.79 -13.00
CA HIS A 217 14.46 1.79 -12.64
C HIS A 217 14.93 1.63 -11.18
N PHE A 218 14.00 1.43 -10.24
CA PHE A 218 14.32 1.15 -8.84
C PHE A 218 15.17 -0.12 -8.69
N GLN A 219 14.89 -1.17 -9.47
CA GLN A 219 15.67 -2.41 -9.43
C GLN A 219 17.04 -2.32 -10.08
N GLN A 220 17.22 -1.51 -11.13
CA GLN A 220 18.54 -1.21 -11.68
C GLN A 220 19.38 -0.38 -10.70
N GLN A 221 18.73 0.41 -9.86
CA GLN A 221 19.37 1.22 -8.83
C GLN A 221 19.65 0.43 -7.54
N LEU A 222 18.94 -0.66 -7.25
CA LEU A 222 19.31 -1.61 -6.20
C LEU A 222 20.51 -2.44 -6.68
N PRO A 223 21.60 -2.60 -5.89
CA PRO A 223 22.72 -3.43 -6.31
C PRO A 223 22.22 -4.85 -6.61
N GLN A 224 22.25 -5.23 -7.88
CA GLN A 224 22.00 -6.59 -8.33
C GLN A 224 23.08 -7.49 -7.74
N PHE A 225 22.76 -8.20 -6.65
CA PHE A 225 23.47 -9.43 -6.32
C PHE A 225 23.05 -10.51 -7.32
N HIS A 226 23.49 -10.36 -8.56
CA HIS A 226 23.66 -11.50 -9.44
C HIS A 226 24.81 -12.31 -8.88
N SER A 227 24.47 -13.36 -8.12
CA SER A 227 25.30 -14.54 -7.97
C SER A 227 25.51 -15.15 -9.35
N LYS A 228 26.41 -14.55 -10.15
CA LYS A 228 27.07 -15.28 -11.22
C LYS A 228 27.90 -16.35 -10.53
N GLY A 229 27.55 -17.60 -10.80
CA GLY A 229 28.34 -18.75 -10.43
C GLY A 229 29.70 -18.67 -11.10
N GLU A 230 30.65 -18.00 -10.44
CA GLU A 230 32.05 -18.31 -10.55
C GLU A 230 32.47 -18.93 -9.23
N ASN A 231 32.84 -20.20 -9.31
CA ASN A 231 33.42 -20.98 -8.23
C ASN A 231 34.67 -20.28 -7.70
N ILE A 232 34.53 -19.43 -6.70
CA ILE A 232 35.61 -19.14 -5.77
C ILE A 232 35.39 -20.05 -4.59
N SER A 233 36.06 -21.20 -4.64
CA SER A 233 36.22 -22.09 -3.50
C SER A 233 36.94 -21.34 -2.40
N ILE A 234 36.20 -20.67 -1.52
CA ILE A 234 36.73 -20.23 -0.23
C ILE A 234 36.56 -21.41 0.72
N GLN A 235 37.70 -22.01 1.00
CA GLN A 235 37.88 -23.14 1.89
C GLN A 235 37.27 -22.82 3.26
N PHE A 236 36.30 -23.62 3.69
CA PHE A 236 35.73 -23.55 5.04
C PHE A 236 36.82 -23.89 6.08
N GLY A 237 37.47 -22.85 6.58
CA GLY A 237 38.20 -22.91 7.83
C GLY A 237 37.19 -22.91 8.98
N SER A 238 36.99 -24.08 9.59
CA SER A 238 36.33 -24.21 10.88
C SER A 238 37.09 -23.37 11.90
N GLY A 239 36.47 -22.28 12.36
CA GLY A 239 37.02 -21.40 13.38
C GLY A 239 35.94 -20.39 13.76
N ASN A 240 35.51 -20.43 15.03
CA ASN A 240 34.75 -19.37 15.65
C ASN A 240 35.52 -18.05 15.47
N ASP A 241 35.07 -17.14 14.61
CA ASP A 241 35.31 -15.70 14.75
C ASP A 241 34.46 -14.88 13.75
N ASP A 242 33.77 -13.90 14.34
CA ASP A 242 33.34 -12.62 13.79
C ASP A 242 32.35 -12.55 12.60
N ILE A 243 31.07 -12.87 12.87
CA ILE A 243 29.93 -12.67 11.93
C ILE A 243 29.39 -11.22 11.98
N SER A 244 29.81 -10.41 12.96
CA SER A 244 29.40 -9.00 13.11
C SER A 244 29.82 -8.15 11.89
N GLY A 245 30.99 -8.45 11.30
CA GLY A 245 31.54 -7.69 10.19
C GLY A 245 30.74 -7.75 8.88
N GLN A 246 29.93 -8.79 8.64
CA GLN A 246 29.21 -8.93 7.36
C GLN A 246 28.09 -7.90 7.18
N SER A 247 27.33 -7.61 8.26
CA SER A 247 26.25 -6.62 8.24
C SER A 247 26.77 -5.17 8.16
N GLN A 248 27.89 -4.90 8.84
CA GLN A 248 28.59 -3.63 8.80
C GLN A 248 29.19 -3.38 7.41
N ASN A 249 29.84 -4.38 6.81
CA ASN A 249 30.41 -4.29 5.47
C ASN A 249 29.34 -4.09 4.39
N LEU A 250 28.19 -4.76 4.52
CA LEU A 250 27.08 -4.59 3.58
C LEU A 250 26.53 -3.16 3.65
N THR A 251 26.35 -2.63 4.85
CA THR A 251 25.76 -1.30 4.98
C THR A 251 26.75 -0.18 4.67
N SER A 252 28.04 -0.36 5.00
CA SER A 252 29.09 0.57 4.58
C SER A 252 29.24 0.60 3.06
N ALA A 253 29.11 -0.55 2.38
CA ALA A 253 29.09 -0.61 0.92
C ALA A 253 27.88 0.13 0.33
N MET A 254 26.68 -0.03 0.89
CA MET A 254 25.48 0.69 0.45
C MET A 254 25.62 2.21 0.64
N LEU A 255 26.15 2.66 1.78
CA LEU A 255 26.36 4.09 2.05
C LEU A 255 27.45 4.68 1.14
N THR A 256 28.49 3.90 0.85
CA THR A 256 29.55 4.31 -0.08
C THR A 256 29.01 4.45 -1.51
N ASP A 257 28.20 3.49 -1.97
CA ASP A 257 27.53 3.56 -3.27
C ASP A 257 26.54 4.74 -3.34
N PHE A 258 25.74 4.93 -2.29
CA PHE A 258 24.84 6.08 -2.18
C PHE A 258 25.62 7.40 -2.24
N GLY A 259 26.70 7.54 -1.46
CA GLY A 259 27.57 8.71 -1.49
C GLY A 259 28.19 8.97 -2.87
N ALA A 260 28.63 7.92 -3.57
CA ALA A 260 29.14 8.03 -4.93
C ALA A 260 28.06 8.52 -5.91
N ARG A 261 26.82 8.04 -5.78
CA ARG A 261 25.69 8.47 -6.64
C ARG A 261 25.27 9.90 -6.38
N VAL A 262 25.15 10.29 -5.11
CA VAL A 262 24.85 11.68 -4.73
C VAL A 262 25.92 12.62 -5.26
N SER A 263 27.20 12.23 -5.19
CA SER A 263 28.31 13.01 -5.74
C SER A 263 28.22 13.15 -7.26
N SER A 264 28.01 12.04 -7.99
CA SER A 264 27.84 12.03 -9.44
C SER A 264 26.65 12.89 -9.89
N ASN A 265 25.52 12.82 -9.19
CA ASN A 265 24.35 13.65 -9.47
C ASN A 265 24.61 15.13 -9.18
N SER A 266 25.32 15.44 -8.11
CA SER A 266 25.74 16.81 -7.77
C SER A 266 26.62 17.41 -8.87
N GLU A 267 27.58 16.64 -9.41
CA GLU A 267 28.43 17.06 -10.53
C GLU A 267 27.60 17.37 -11.79
N ALA A 268 26.64 16.51 -12.14
CA ALA A 268 25.77 16.70 -13.29
C ALA A 268 24.87 17.96 -13.14
N LEU A 269 24.30 18.16 -11.95
CA LEU A 269 23.49 19.33 -11.62
C LEU A 269 24.32 20.61 -11.65
N GLN A 270 25.56 20.59 -11.15
CA GLN A 270 26.48 21.72 -11.23
C GLN A 270 26.81 22.07 -12.68
N ALA A 271 27.10 21.07 -13.52
CA ALA A 271 27.36 21.29 -14.94
C ALA A 271 26.16 21.94 -15.64
N ARG A 272 24.94 21.47 -15.34
CA ARG A 272 23.71 22.07 -15.87
C ARG A 272 23.48 23.49 -15.38
N LEU A 273 23.75 23.76 -14.10
CA LEU A 273 23.65 25.10 -13.52
C LEU A 273 24.61 26.08 -14.21
N MET A 274 25.84 25.64 -14.51
CA MET A 274 26.82 26.43 -15.27
C MET A 274 26.33 26.69 -16.69
N GLU A 275 25.76 25.70 -17.36
CA GLU A 275 25.18 25.85 -18.71
C GLU A 275 24.05 26.91 -18.71
N LEU A 276 23.10 26.80 -17.80
CA LEU A 276 21.97 27.75 -17.70
C LEU A 276 22.45 29.16 -17.34
N THR A 277 23.43 29.27 -16.44
CA THR A 277 24.02 30.57 -16.07
C THR A 277 24.72 31.21 -17.27
N ASN A 278 25.42 30.43 -18.09
CA ASN A 278 26.03 30.91 -19.33
C ASN A 278 24.99 31.33 -20.37
N ARG A 279 23.89 30.58 -20.53
CA ARG A 279 22.78 30.95 -21.42
C ARG A 279 22.12 32.25 -20.98
N LEU A 280 21.84 32.42 -19.69
CA LEU A 280 21.33 33.67 -19.11
C LEU A 280 22.24 34.85 -19.41
N ARG A 281 23.56 34.68 -19.25
CA ARG A 281 24.56 35.70 -19.58
C ARG A 281 24.54 36.05 -21.07
N GLN A 282 24.53 35.06 -21.96
CA GLN A 282 24.47 35.29 -23.42
C GLN A 282 23.19 36.01 -23.84
N MET A 283 22.03 35.63 -23.28
CA MET A 283 20.75 36.30 -23.54
C MET A 283 20.74 37.76 -23.07
N SER A 284 21.43 38.04 -21.95
CA SER A 284 21.62 39.40 -21.44
C SER A 284 22.53 40.22 -22.38
N GLU A 285 23.64 39.65 -22.85
CA GLU A 285 24.59 40.31 -23.76
C GLU A 285 23.99 40.59 -25.15
N GLN A 286 23.10 39.72 -25.63
CA GLN A 286 22.44 39.87 -26.93
C GLN A 286 21.20 40.77 -26.88
N GLY A 287 20.81 41.30 -25.72
CA GLY A 287 19.62 42.15 -25.56
C GLY A 287 18.29 41.45 -25.84
N ILE A 288 18.27 40.10 -25.80
CA ILE A 288 17.10 39.26 -26.15
C ILE A 288 16.12 39.14 -24.96
N MET A 289 16.50 39.62 -23.76
CA MET A 289 15.66 39.63 -22.54
C MET A 289 14.20 40.10 -22.77
N TYR A 290 13.98 41.04 -23.69
CA TYR A 290 12.67 41.63 -23.95
C TYR A 290 11.86 40.95 -25.06
N LYS A 291 12.46 40.00 -25.81
CA LYS A 291 11.81 39.33 -26.94
C LYS A 291 11.11 38.02 -26.58
N ASP A 292 11.52 37.38 -25.49
CA ASP A 292 10.95 36.10 -25.04
C ASP A 292 10.96 35.99 -23.50
N PRO A 293 10.03 36.69 -22.82
CA PRO A 293 9.94 36.69 -21.35
C PRO A 293 9.53 35.34 -20.76
N THR A 294 8.81 34.51 -21.53
CA THR A 294 8.36 33.18 -21.10
C THR A 294 9.54 32.23 -20.96
N ASN A 295 10.41 32.18 -21.97
CA ASN A 295 11.62 31.35 -21.95
C ASN A 295 12.60 31.80 -20.87
N LEU A 296 12.71 33.11 -20.64
CA LEU A 296 13.50 33.64 -19.52
C LEU A 296 13.01 33.16 -18.16
N ASN A 297 11.69 33.15 -17.92
CA ASN A 297 11.13 32.66 -16.66
C ASN A 297 11.37 31.15 -16.51
N LEU A 298 11.19 30.36 -17.55
CA LEU A 298 11.48 28.92 -17.53
C LEU A 298 12.93 28.63 -17.17
N ILE A 299 13.90 29.35 -17.76
CA ILE A 299 15.32 29.18 -17.44
C ILE A 299 15.63 29.57 -15.99
N LYS A 300 14.97 30.60 -15.45
CA LYS A 300 15.12 31.00 -14.04
C LYS A 300 14.52 29.98 -13.08
N GLU A 301 13.35 29.45 -13.40
CA GLU A 301 12.69 28.40 -12.62
C GLU A 301 13.52 27.11 -12.62
N GLU A 302 14.04 26.68 -13.78
CA GLU A 302 14.95 25.52 -13.88
C GLU A 302 16.21 25.73 -13.03
N ARG A 303 16.80 26.94 -13.08
CA ARG A 303 17.98 27.30 -12.27
C ARG A 303 17.69 27.22 -10.77
N GLU A 304 16.56 27.75 -10.31
CA GLU A 304 16.19 27.72 -8.90
C GLU A 304 15.93 26.28 -8.43
N SER A 305 15.24 25.49 -9.25
CA SER A 305 15.03 24.07 -8.98
C SER A 305 16.35 23.30 -8.87
N ILE A 306 17.33 23.57 -9.74
CA ILE A 306 18.65 22.92 -9.68
C ILE A 306 19.40 23.32 -8.41
N ILE A 307 19.34 24.58 -7.98
CA ILE A 307 19.93 25.03 -6.71
C ILE A 307 19.31 24.27 -5.52
N GLN A 308 17.99 24.11 -5.52
CA GLN A 308 17.30 23.33 -4.50
C GLN A 308 17.73 21.86 -4.53
N CYS A 309 17.83 21.24 -5.70
CA CYS A 309 18.34 19.87 -5.85
C CYS A 309 19.78 19.72 -5.33
N LEU A 310 20.65 20.71 -5.55
CA LEU A 310 22.02 20.71 -5.04
C LEU A 310 22.06 20.79 -3.51
N ASN A 311 21.18 21.57 -2.89
CA ASN A 311 21.05 21.61 -1.43
C ASN A 311 20.63 20.24 -0.88
N VAL A 312 19.64 19.59 -1.51
CA VAL A 312 19.22 18.23 -1.14
C VAL A 312 20.37 17.22 -1.30
N CYS A 313 21.14 17.29 -2.39
CA CYS A 313 22.32 16.44 -2.57
C CYS A 313 23.37 16.68 -1.48
N SER A 314 23.59 17.93 -1.05
CA SER A 314 24.51 18.26 0.05
C SER A 314 24.03 17.64 1.36
N GLU A 315 22.77 17.82 1.73
CA GLU A 315 22.19 17.27 2.96
C GLU A 315 22.23 15.73 2.95
N ALA A 316 21.93 15.11 1.82
CA ALA A 316 21.99 13.66 1.64
C ALA A 316 23.42 13.13 1.80
N SER A 317 24.42 13.85 1.28
CA SER A 317 25.84 13.49 1.45
C SER A 317 26.27 13.61 2.92
N ASP A 318 25.90 14.68 3.60
CA ASP A 318 26.18 14.88 5.04
C ASP A 318 25.55 13.77 5.90
N LEU A 319 24.35 13.34 5.54
CA LEU A 319 23.66 12.25 6.22
C LEU A 319 24.35 10.90 6.00
N ALA A 320 24.82 10.63 4.77
CA ALA A 320 25.55 9.41 4.44
C ALA A 320 26.90 9.31 5.16
N HIS A 321 27.54 10.46 5.44
CA HIS A 321 28.81 10.53 6.17
C HIS A 321 28.66 10.59 7.70
N ARG A 322 27.44 10.80 8.21
CA ARG A 322 27.20 10.80 9.66
C ARG A 322 27.29 9.39 10.22
N ALA A 323 28.08 9.21 11.29
CA ALA A 323 28.10 7.95 12.03
C ALA A 323 26.69 7.63 12.54
N ARG A 324 26.07 6.58 11.98
CA ARG A 324 24.75 6.13 12.40
C ARG A 324 24.86 5.56 13.81
N THR A 325 23.98 6.04 14.69
CA THR A 325 23.88 5.58 16.07
C THR A 325 22.48 5.07 16.31
N ASN A 326 22.33 3.78 16.62
CA ASN A 326 21.09 3.21 17.14
C ASN A 326 20.90 3.71 18.57
N ILE A 327 19.91 4.58 18.77
CA ILE A 327 19.63 5.18 20.08
C ILE A 327 18.50 4.39 20.75
N PHE A 328 18.80 3.82 21.91
CA PHE A 328 17.83 3.21 22.82
C PHE A 328 17.70 4.13 24.03
N GLU A 329 16.65 4.93 24.11
CA GLU A 329 16.44 5.87 25.24
C GLU A 329 15.09 5.57 25.89
N ASP A 330 15.05 5.62 27.23
CA ASP A 330 13.84 5.45 28.05
C ASP A 330 13.09 4.12 27.83
N VAL A 331 13.84 3.03 27.68
CA VAL A 331 13.25 1.69 27.48
C VAL A 331 12.92 1.04 28.82
N THR A 332 11.64 0.89 29.13
CA THR A 332 11.17 0.29 30.39
C THR A 332 10.40 -1.01 30.18
N SER A 333 10.67 -2.00 31.01
CA SER A 333 10.03 -3.32 30.97
C SER A 333 9.37 -3.63 32.32
N SER A 334 8.17 -4.23 32.31
CA SER A 334 7.42 -4.63 33.53
C SER A 334 8.02 -5.87 34.21
N ASP A 335 7.42 -6.31 35.32
CA ASP A 335 7.75 -7.61 35.93
C ASP A 335 7.29 -8.77 35.02
N GLU A 336 8.00 -9.90 35.08
CA GLU A 336 7.77 -11.16 34.35
C GLU A 336 7.63 -11.00 32.81
N SER A 337 8.40 -10.08 32.23
CA SER A 337 8.35 -9.78 30.80
C SER A 337 9.60 -10.19 30.05
N HIS A 338 9.45 -10.40 28.75
CA HIS A 338 10.54 -10.69 27.84
C HIS A 338 10.49 -9.68 26.69
N GLN A 339 11.52 -8.85 26.58
CA GLN A 339 11.57 -7.77 25.60
C GLN A 339 12.85 -7.84 24.75
N LEU A 340 12.67 -7.71 23.44
CA LEU A 340 13.76 -7.78 22.47
C LEU A 340 13.70 -6.54 21.57
N VAL A 341 14.74 -5.71 21.62
CA VAL A 341 14.85 -4.47 20.84
C VAL A 341 16.18 -4.48 20.10
N VAL A 342 16.17 -4.97 18.87
CA VAL A 342 17.42 -5.28 18.16
C VAL A 342 17.42 -4.75 16.73
N SER A 343 18.60 -4.37 16.26
CA SER A 343 18.86 -3.99 14.88
C SER A 343 19.72 -5.04 14.19
N THR A 344 19.33 -5.44 12.99
CA THR A 344 20.16 -6.28 12.10
C THR A 344 21.13 -5.45 11.26
N ILE A 345 21.13 -4.13 11.46
CA ILE A 345 21.96 -3.17 10.76
C ILE A 345 23.13 -2.78 11.68
N GLY A 346 24.34 -3.12 11.25
CA GLY A 346 25.58 -2.83 11.99
C GLY A 346 25.91 -1.35 11.99
N ASP A 347 25.97 -0.74 13.18
CA ASP A 347 26.12 0.70 13.47
C ASP A 347 26.56 0.95 14.92
N LEU A 348 26.87 2.20 15.29
CA LEU A 348 27.14 2.56 16.69
C LEU A 348 25.86 2.39 17.53
N ILE A 349 25.98 2.06 18.82
CA ILE A 349 24.82 1.96 19.75
C ILE A 349 24.98 3.00 20.87
N SER A 350 23.90 3.73 21.16
CA SER A 350 23.77 4.59 22.33
C SER A 350 22.54 4.16 23.13
N ALA A 351 22.74 3.61 24.33
CA ALA A 351 21.64 3.23 25.21
C ALA A 351 21.62 4.12 26.48
N LYS A 352 20.46 4.68 26.82
CA LYS A 352 20.23 5.54 27.98
C LYS A 352 18.90 5.17 28.65
N HIS A 353 18.85 5.27 29.98
CA HIS A 353 17.63 5.05 30.78
C HIS A 353 16.91 3.73 30.45
N ILE A 354 17.63 2.61 30.56
CA ILE A 354 17.06 1.27 30.35
C ILE A 354 16.65 0.69 31.72
N ILE A 355 15.37 0.34 31.89
CA ILE A 355 14.79 -0.16 33.14
C ILE A 355 14.11 -1.50 32.90
N THR A 356 14.36 -2.47 33.77
CA THR A 356 13.79 -3.83 33.66
C THR A 356 13.15 -4.27 34.97
N GLY A 357 11.92 -4.77 34.90
CA GLY A 357 11.17 -5.31 36.02
C GLY A 357 11.67 -6.67 36.53
N SER A 358 11.08 -7.12 37.62
CA SER A 358 11.43 -8.35 38.34
C SER A 358 11.18 -9.59 37.49
N LYS A 359 12.14 -10.54 37.48
CA LYS A 359 12.07 -11.79 36.68
C LYS A 359 11.86 -11.57 35.18
N SER A 360 12.31 -10.43 34.65
CA SER A 360 12.19 -10.10 33.25
C SER A 360 13.54 -10.27 32.53
N ALA A 361 13.50 -10.56 31.23
CA ALA A 361 14.69 -10.60 30.39
C ALA A 361 14.56 -9.58 29.25
N GLN A 362 15.60 -8.78 29.08
CA GLN A 362 15.63 -7.73 28.06
C GLN A 362 16.92 -7.83 27.24
N TRP A 363 16.79 -7.88 25.93
CA TRP A 363 17.91 -7.85 24.99
C TRP A 363 17.82 -6.61 24.13
N LEU A 364 18.86 -5.78 24.19
CA LEU A 364 18.99 -4.62 23.31
C LEU A 364 20.31 -4.68 22.57
N GLY A 365 20.30 -4.25 21.31
CA GLY A 365 21.53 -4.03 20.57
C GLY A 365 21.46 -4.57 19.14
N GLN A 366 22.55 -5.19 18.71
CA GLN A 366 22.67 -5.71 17.35
C GLN A 366 22.76 -7.22 17.34
N MET A 367 22.10 -7.84 16.38
CA MET A 367 22.23 -9.27 16.12
C MET A 367 21.97 -9.56 14.65
N SER A 368 22.61 -10.60 14.13
CA SER A 368 22.29 -11.08 12.79
C SER A 368 20.87 -11.66 12.75
N ASP A 369 20.29 -11.73 11.55
CA ASP A 369 19.02 -12.44 11.32
C ASP A 369 19.11 -13.90 11.82
N THR A 370 20.25 -14.56 11.66
CA THR A 370 20.48 -15.92 12.17
C THR A 370 20.42 -15.99 13.70
N SER A 371 21.06 -15.07 14.42
CA SER A 371 21.01 -14.99 15.87
C SER A 371 19.62 -14.62 16.39
N LEU A 372 18.91 -13.73 15.68
CA LEU A 372 17.53 -13.35 16.00
C LEU A 372 16.58 -14.54 15.84
N GLN A 373 16.69 -15.28 14.73
CA GLN A 373 15.89 -16.48 14.49
C GLN A 373 16.21 -17.58 15.51
N GLN A 374 17.47 -17.76 15.88
CA GLN A 374 17.86 -18.73 16.91
C GLN A 374 17.28 -18.34 18.27
N LEU A 375 17.44 -17.08 18.68
CA LEU A 375 16.89 -16.56 19.93
C LEU A 375 15.35 -16.70 19.99
N SER A 376 14.67 -16.43 18.88
CA SER A 376 13.21 -16.62 18.76
C SER A 376 12.79 -18.09 18.92
N ARG A 377 13.58 -19.03 18.40
CA ARG A 377 13.32 -20.48 18.54
C ARG A 377 13.55 -20.95 19.97
N ASP A 378 14.63 -20.53 20.60
CA ASP A 378 14.97 -20.90 21.97
C ASP A 378 13.88 -20.41 22.96
N PHE A 379 13.28 -19.27 22.67
CA PHE A 379 12.14 -18.72 23.42
C PHE A 379 10.88 -19.57 23.37
N ARG A 380 10.58 -20.20 22.23
CA ARG A 380 9.43 -21.11 22.11
C ARG A 380 9.60 -22.37 22.97
N GLY A 381 10.83 -22.71 23.37
CA GLY A 381 11.11 -23.84 24.26
C GLY A 381 10.91 -23.53 25.75
N GLN A 382 10.92 -22.26 26.16
CA GLN A 382 10.75 -21.86 27.57
C GLN A 382 9.30 -21.52 27.94
N VAL A 383 8.47 -21.09 26.99
CA VAL A 383 7.02 -20.94 27.21
C VAL A 383 6.36 -22.29 26.97
N GLY A 384 6.51 -23.19 27.95
CA GLY A 384 5.64 -24.35 28.07
C GLY A 384 4.21 -23.86 28.20
N ILE A 385 3.44 -23.98 27.12
CA ILE A 385 1.98 -24.06 27.19
C ILE A 385 1.69 -25.13 28.25
N GLY A 386 1.00 -24.74 29.32
CA GLY A 386 0.53 -25.67 30.33
C GLY A 386 -0.42 -26.67 29.68
N GLU A 387 0.11 -27.77 29.16
CA GLU A 387 -0.61 -29.02 29.09
C GLU A 387 -0.84 -29.46 30.54
N GLU A 388 -2.10 -29.46 30.97
CA GLU A 388 -2.51 -30.13 32.20
C GLU A 388 -1.92 -31.55 32.21
N PRO A 389 -1.17 -31.95 33.25
CA PRO A 389 -0.74 -33.33 33.35
C PRO A 389 -1.99 -34.22 33.55
N PRO A 390 -2.09 -35.37 32.86
CA PRO A 390 -3.19 -36.29 33.08
C PRO A 390 -3.16 -36.75 34.53
N SER A 391 -4.31 -36.65 35.20
CA SER A 391 -4.53 -37.01 36.59
C SER A 391 -3.91 -38.37 36.93
N ARG A 392 -2.72 -38.34 37.52
CA ARG A 392 -2.13 -39.51 38.20
C ARG A 392 -2.43 -39.34 39.67
N ALA A 393 -3.35 -40.17 40.16
CA ALA A 393 -3.69 -40.26 41.57
C ALA A 393 -2.46 -40.71 42.37
N GLU A 394 -1.67 -39.74 42.82
CA GLU A 394 -0.67 -39.96 43.86
C GLU A 394 -1.20 -39.37 45.17
N LYS A 395 -1.25 -40.24 46.17
CA LYS A 395 -1.83 -40.03 47.49
C LYS A 395 -1.16 -38.83 48.18
N ASN A 396 -1.93 -37.75 48.36
CA ASN A 396 -1.53 -36.60 49.16
C ASN A 396 -1.22 -37.01 50.61
N GLU A 397 0.07 -37.03 50.95
CA GLU A 397 0.62 -37.20 52.31
C GLU A 397 0.23 -36.04 53.26
N PHE A 398 -0.45 -35.01 52.74
CA PHE A 398 -0.97 -33.88 53.49
C PHE A 398 -2.36 -34.14 54.12
N ASN A 399 -3.16 -35.06 53.56
CA ASN A 399 -4.52 -35.35 54.06
C ASN A 399 -4.54 -36.18 55.36
N THR A 400 -3.42 -36.80 55.73
CA THR A 400 -3.32 -37.65 56.93
C THR A 400 -2.82 -36.92 58.17
N ARG A 401 -2.31 -35.69 58.06
CA ARG A 401 -1.81 -34.92 59.23
C ARG A 401 -2.67 -33.75 59.68
N TYR A 402 -3.45 -33.12 58.80
CA TYR A 402 -4.18 -31.88 59.17
C TYR A 402 -5.67 -31.84 58.80
N GLY A 403 -6.23 -32.92 58.23
CA GLY A 403 -7.65 -33.01 57.87
C GLY A 403 -8.07 -32.09 56.73
N SER A 404 -9.16 -32.41 56.05
CA SER A 404 -9.72 -31.58 54.97
C SER A 404 -10.32 -30.30 55.55
N GLY A 405 -9.58 -29.19 55.43
CA GLY A 405 -9.98 -27.87 55.91
C GLY A 405 -11.31 -27.37 55.33
N GLN A 406 -12.00 -26.51 56.09
CA GLN A 406 -13.34 -26.02 55.80
C GLN A 406 -13.30 -24.63 55.14
N LEU A 407 -14.10 -24.45 54.08
CA LEU A 407 -14.33 -23.15 53.42
C LEU A 407 -15.18 -22.24 54.32
N LEU A 408 -14.66 -21.06 54.68
CA LEU A 408 -15.42 -20.01 55.36
C LEU A 408 -16.21 -19.21 54.30
N GLY A 409 -17.51 -19.51 54.21
CA GLY A 409 -18.47 -18.78 53.37
C GLY A 409 -19.01 -17.52 54.05
N GLU A 410 -19.42 -16.59 53.18
CA GLU A 410 -20.03 -15.30 53.45
C GLU A 410 -21.32 -15.36 54.30
N ASP A 411 -21.44 -14.31 55.11
CA ASP A 411 -22.64 -13.55 55.48
C ASP A 411 -23.39 -13.70 56.83
N SER A 412 -23.15 -12.65 57.65
CA SER A 412 -24.12 -11.81 58.39
C SER A 412 -24.69 -12.29 59.75
N PRO A 413 -25.26 -11.39 60.60
CA PRO A 413 -24.82 -10.06 61.06
C PRO A 413 -24.81 -9.99 62.61
N ARG A 414 -24.00 -9.12 63.24
CA ARG A 414 -24.17 -8.78 64.68
C ARG A 414 -24.17 -7.28 64.95
N ARG A 415 -25.38 -6.80 65.22
CA ARG A 415 -25.74 -5.55 65.91
C ARG A 415 -24.76 -5.22 67.04
N ARG A 416 -24.17 -4.03 66.99
CA ARG A 416 -23.70 -3.33 68.20
C ARG A 416 -24.80 -2.37 68.65
N THR A 417 -25.38 -2.68 69.80
CA THR A 417 -26.17 -1.76 70.62
C THR A 417 -25.25 -0.97 71.53
N SER A 418 -25.49 0.35 71.70
CA SER A 418 -25.30 1.17 72.91
C SER A 418 -25.67 2.63 72.59
N PRO A 419 -25.98 3.51 73.58
CA PRO A 419 -27.31 3.59 74.18
C PRO A 419 -27.94 4.99 74.03
N SER A 420 -29.21 5.04 74.38
CA SER A 420 -30.06 6.22 74.58
C SER A 420 -29.43 7.34 75.42
N ASP A 421 -29.65 8.59 75.02
CA ASP A 421 -30.12 9.60 75.97
C ASP A 421 -31.04 10.65 75.33
N LYS A 422 -32.06 11.02 76.10
CA LYS A 422 -33.17 11.90 75.75
C LYS A 422 -32.82 13.35 76.05
N ARG A 423 -33.08 14.26 75.11
CA ARG A 423 -34.05 15.36 75.27
C ARG A 423 -34.29 16.07 73.95
#